data_AF-A0A0G1R094-F1
#
_entry.id   AF-A0A0G1R094-F1
#
_cell.length_a   1.000
_cell.length_b   1.000
_cell.length_c   1.000
_cell.angle_alpha   90.00
_cell.angle_beta   90.00
_cell.angle_gamma   90.00
#
_symmetry.space_group_name_H-M   'P 1'
#
loop_
_entity.id
_entity.type
_entity.pdbx_description
1 polymer ?
#
loop_
_entity_poly.entity_id
_entity_poly.type
_entity_poly.pdbx_seq_one_letter_code
_entity_poly.pdbx_strand_id
1 'polypeptide(L)'
;MVSYQCSICKTEYPAIREAKKCEGRFAERKIFRAGDKVKNIEPRACNKNHKQYRFKGTVIKIHGPKPADYEYEAKWLGGKRTNWHVFHYEVKFTCPMCKEERSELYYAPELLRLRENLRTLK
;
A
#
# COMPACT_ATOMS: atom_id res chain seq x y z
N MET A 1 19.68 12.16 23.03
CA MET A 1 20.07 11.31 21.87
C MET A 1 19.79 12.10 20.62
N VAL A 2 20.76 12.27 19.72
CA VAL A 2 20.52 12.89 18.41
C VAL A 2 20.10 11.76 17.46
N SER A 3 18.80 11.63 17.18
CA SER A 3 18.31 10.79 16.11
C SER A 3 18.34 11.57 14.80
N TYR A 4 18.89 10.98 13.75
CA TYR A 4 18.90 11.57 12.41
C TYR A 4 17.70 11.04 11.63
N GLN A 5 16.88 11.92 11.08
CA GLN A 5 15.63 11.53 10.42
C GLN A 5 15.75 11.61 8.90
N CYS A 6 15.25 10.59 8.19
CA CYS A 6 15.08 10.67 6.75
C CYS A 6 13.99 11.70 6.40
N SER A 7 14.32 12.67 5.55
CA SER A 7 13.38 13.73 5.14
C SER A 7 12.18 13.20 4.35
N ILE A 8 12.32 12.03 3.70
CA ILE A 8 11.30 11.39 2.87
C ILE A 8 10.33 10.57 3.72
N CYS A 9 10.82 9.51 4.38
CA CYS A 9 9.97 8.56 5.11
C CYS A 9 9.87 8.79 6.62
N LYS A 10 10.57 9.80 7.15
CA LYS A 10 10.56 10.17 8.56
C LYS A 10 11.09 9.09 9.52
N THR A 11 11.68 8.02 9.00
CA THR A 11 12.38 7.00 9.79
C THR A 11 13.61 7.61 10.46
N GLU A 12 13.77 7.30 11.75
CA GLU A 12 14.90 7.72 12.57
C GLU A 12 16.05 6.71 12.48
N TYR A 13 17.26 7.24 12.45
CA TYR A 13 18.51 6.49 12.36
C TYR A 13 19.49 6.97 13.43
N PRO A 14 20.37 6.07 13.93
CA PRO A 14 21.40 6.45 14.89
C PRO A 14 22.51 7.31 14.26
N ALA A 15 22.68 7.29 12.92
CA ALA A 15 23.70 8.06 12.23
C ALA A 15 23.19 8.82 10.99
N ILE A 16 23.74 10.02 10.76
CA ILE A 16 23.39 10.88 9.60
C ILE A 16 23.66 10.20 8.26
N ARG A 17 24.70 9.37 8.18
CA ARG A 17 25.05 8.64 6.96
C ARG A 17 23.97 7.64 6.57
N GLU A 18 23.31 7.03 7.55
CA GLU A 18 22.22 6.08 7.32
C GLU A 18 20.94 6.80 6.91
N ALA A 19 20.62 7.93 7.54
CA ALA A 19 19.53 8.79 7.13
C ALA A 19 19.70 9.26 5.66
N LYS A 20 20.88 9.78 5.30
CA LYS A 20 21.20 10.16 3.91
C LYS A 20 21.16 8.99 2.93
N LYS A 21 21.62 7.81 3.36
CA LYS A 21 21.54 6.58 2.54
C LYS A 21 20.08 6.20 2.31
N CYS A 22 19.19 6.38 3.29
CA CYS A 22 17.76 6.18 3.11
C CYS A 22 17.18 7.21 2.14
N GLU A 23 17.46 8.51 2.34
CA GLU A 23 16.99 9.60 1.48
C GLU A 23 17.37 9.42 0.01
N GLY A 24 18.56 8.87 -0.26
CA GLY A 24 19.02 8.57 -1.61
C GLY A 24 18.33 7.38 -2.29
N ARG A 25 17.44 6.65 -1.60
CA ARG A 25 16.70 5.51 -2.17
C ARG A 25 15.49 5.98 -2.95
N PHE A 26 15.16 5.21 -3.99
CA PHE A 26 14.00 5.47 -4.83
C PHE A 26 12.71 5.57 -3.99
N ALA A 27 11.92 6.59 -4.31
CA ALA A 27 10.58 6.75 -3.77
C ALA A 27 9.55 6.42 -4.84
N GLU A 28 8.70 5.44 -4.53
CA GLU A 28 7.58 5.06 -5.36
C GLU A 28 6.68 6.28 -5.60
N ARG A 29 6.15 6.42 -6.82
CA ARG A 29 5.17 7.47 -7.09
C ARG A 29 3.82 7.04 -6.51
N LYS A 30 3.09 7.95 -5.87
CA LYS A 30 1.71 7.71 -5.46
C LYS A 30 0.85 7.35 -6.67
N ILE A 31 0.39 6.11 -6.74
CA ILE A 31 -0.42 5.59 -7.85
C ILE A 31 -1.90 5.94 -7.64
N PHE A 32 -2.38 5.83 -6.39
CA PHE A 32 -3.77 6.09 -6.02
C PHE A 32 -3.94 7.37 -5.19
N ARG A 33 -5.18 7.83 -5.11
CA ARG A 33 -5.62 8.96 -4.27
C ARG A 33 -6.71 8.49 -3.30
N ALA A 34 -6.85 9.17 -2.17
CA ALA A 34 -8.01 8.98 -1.32
C ALA A 34 -9.29 9.29 -2.13
N GLY A 35 -10.29 8.42 -2.03
CA GLY A 35 -11.51 8.42 -2.85
C GLY A 35 -11.46 7.48 -4.06
N ASP A 36 -10.29 7.00 -4.48
CA ASP A 36 -10.20 6.08 -5.63
C ASP A 36 -10.90 4.74 -5.32
N LYS A 37 -11.75 4.29 -6.25
CA LYS A 37 -12.30 2.94 -6.23
C LYS A 37 -11.25 1.95 -6.75
N VAL A 38 -10.98 0.92 -5.97
CA VAL A 38 -9.98 -0.10 -6.28
C VAL A 38 -10.57 -1.49 -6.12
N LYS A 39 -9.96 -2.46 -6.79
CA LYS A 39 -10.25 -3.89 -6.64
C LYS A 39 -8.96 -4.61 -6.25
N ASN A 40 -9.05 -5.57 -5.34
CA ASN A 40 -7.92 -6.43 -5.05
C ASN A 40 -7.66 -7.40 -6.21
N ILE A 41 -6.39 -7.55 -6.58
CA ILE A 41 -5.97 -8.52 -7.59
C ILE A 41 -5.90 -9.92 -6.96
N GLU A 42 -5.35 -10.02 -5.75
CA GLU A 42 -5.19 -11.30 -5.05
C GLU A 42 -6.48 -11.74 -4.33
N PRO A 43 -6.78 -13.05 -4.29
CA PRO A 43 -7.87 -13.57 -3.46
C PRO A 43 -7.52 -13.42 -1.96
N ARG A 44 -8.49 -12.95 -1.17
CA ARG A 44 -8.42 -12.88 0.29
C ARG A 44 -9.30 -13.94 0.90
N ALA A 45 -8.92 -14.48 2.05
CA ALA A 45 -9.76 -15.41 2.80
C ALA A 45 -10.68 -14.64 3.76
N CYS A 46 -11.93 -15.08 3.87
CA CYS A 46 -12.84 -14.56 4.89
C CYS A 46 -12.57 -15.24 6.23
N ASN A 47 -12.35 -14.46 7.29
CA ASN A 47 -12.04 -15.01 8.62
C ASN A 47 -13.17 -15.87 9.22
N LYS A 48 -14.43 -15.68 8.77
CA LYS A 48 -15.59 -16.40 9.34
C LYS A 48 -15.91 -17.71 8.64
N ASN A 49 -15.69 -17.79 7.34
CA ASN A 49 -16.09 -18.98 6.56
C ASN A 49 -14.98 -19.53 5.66
N HIS A 50 -13.76 -18.97 5.76
CA HIS A 50 -12.55 -19.38 5.06
C HIS A 50 -12.66 -19.43 3.52
N LYS A 51 -13.76 -18.91 2.96
CA LYS A 51 -13.94 -18.82 1.51
C LYS A 51 -13.11 -17.66 0.97
N GLN A 52 -12.48 -17.92 -0.18
CA GLN A 52 -11.71 -16.91 -0.88
C GLN A 52 -12.63 -15.94 -1.63
N TYR A 53 -12.28 -14.66 -1.63
CA TYR A 53 -13.01 -13.61 -2.33
C TYR A 53 -12.05 -12.52 -2.83
N ARG A 54 -12.49 -11.76 -3.83
CA ARG A 54 -11.85 -10.49 -4.21
C ARG A 54 -12.78 -9.36 -3.85
N PHE A 55 -12.28 -8.34 -3.15
CA PHE A 55 -13.09 -7.19 -2.77
C PHE A 55 -12.96 -6.06 -3.79
N LYS A 56 -13.98 -5.20 -3.78
CA LYS A 56 -13.93 -3.85 -4.33
C LYS A 56 -14.09 -2.91 -3.15
N GLY A 57 -13.27 -1.87 -3.11
CA GLY A 57 -13.25 -0.93 -2.01
C GLY A 57 -12.86 0.46 -2.46
N THR A 58 -12.72 1.35 -1.49
CA THR A 58 -12.32 2.73 -1.70
C THR A 58 -11.09 3.04 -0.86
N VAL A 59 -10.08 3.66 -1.47
CA VAL A 59 -8.92 4.16 -0.73
C VAL A 59 -9.40 5.28 0.18
N ILE A 60 -9.31 5.10 1.49
CA ILE A 60 -9.71 6.10 2.48
C ILE A 60 -8.52 6.95 2.92
N LYS A 61 -7.32 6.36 2.94
CA LYS A 61 -6.11 7.02 3.42
C LYS A 61 -4.88 6.43 2.73
N ILE A 62 -3.84 7.25 2.61
CA ILE A 62 -2.53 6.83 2.10
C ILE A 62 -1.54 7.02 3.23
N HIS A 63 -0.84 5.95 3.59
CA HIS A 63 0.19 5.95 4.61
C HIS A 63 1.57 5.91 3.95
N GLY A 64 2.51 6.63 4.55
CA GLY A 64 3.89 6.71 4.08
C GLY A 64 4.26 8.02 3.38
N PRO A 65 5.44 8.08 2.74
CA PRO A 65 6.27 6.93 2.39
C PRO A 65 6.90 6.23 3.60
N LYS A 66 6.95 4.90 3.59
CA LYS A 66 7.66 4.08 4.60
C LYS A 66 8.73 3.23 3.90
N PRO A 67 9.83 2.84 4.58
CA PRO A 67 10.74 1.85 4.03
C PRO A 67 9.98 0.55 3.74
N ALA A 68 10.21 -0.03 2.56
CA ALA A 68 9.62 -1.32 2.18
C ALA A 68 9.95 -2.40 3.22
N ASP A 69 8.94 -3.18 3.59
CA ASP A 69 9.15 -4.36 4.42
C ASP A 69 9.66 -5.54 3.59
N TYR A 70 10.09 -6.59 4.29
CA TYR A 70 10.61 -7.80 3.66
C TYR A 70 9.56 -8.48 2.76
N GLU A 71 8.28 -8.43 3.12
CA GLU A 71 7.21 -9.05 2.34
C GLU A 71 7.05 -8.37 0.98
N TYR A 72 7.08 -7.04 0.94
CA TYR A 72 7.06 -6.27 -0.30
C TYR A 72 8.29 -6.55 -1.18
N GLU A 73 9.48 -6.53 -0.58
CA GLU A 73 10.73 -6.79 -1.30
C GLU A 73 10.78 -8.20 -1.89
N ALA A 74 10.33 -9.20 -1.13
CA ALA A 74 10.29 -10.59 -1.55
C ALA A 74 9.26 -10.84 -2.67
N LYS A 75 8.04 -10.32 -2.52
CA LYS A 75 6.94 -10.58 -3.46
C LYS A 75 7.05 -9.76 -4.75
N TRP A 76 7.46 -8.50 -4.67
CA TRP A 76 7.34 -7.56 -5.79
C TRP A 76 8.67 -7.08 -6.37
N LEU A 77 9.79 -7.23 -5.64
CA LEU A 77 11.12 -6.80 -6.07
C LEU A 77 12.11 -7.96 -6.24
N GLY A 78 11.60 -9.19 -6.33
CA GLY A 78 12.39 -10.40 -6.58
C GLY A 78 13.41 -10.71 -5.47
N GLY A 79 13.11 -10.34 -4.23
CA GLY A 79 13.95 -10.63 -3.06
C GLY A 79 15.17 -9.72 -2.89
N LYS A 80 15.34 -8.69 -3.73
CA LYS A 80 16.40 -7.71 -3.54
C LYS A 80 16.00 -6.69 -2.48
N ARG A 81 16.84 -6.53 -1.44
CA ARG A 81 16.65 -5.50 -0.40
C ARG A 81 16.95 -4.12 -0.94
N THR A 82 15.96 -3.52 -1.57
CA THR A 82 16.06 -2.18 -2.15
C THR A 82 15.78 -1.09 -1.11
N ASN A 83 15.06 -1.42 -0.03
CA ASN A 83 14.55 -0.53 1.01
C ASN A 83 13.95 0.76 0.42
N TRP A 84 13.24 0.63 -0.70
CA TRP A 84 12.58 1.76 -1.34
C TRP A 84 11.53 2.37 -0.43
N HIS A 85 11.26 3.65 -0.67
CA HIS A 85 10.17 4.33 -0.01
C HIS A 85 8.86 3.97 -0.72
N VAL A 86 8.01 3.20 -0.06
CA VAL A 86 6.75 2.69 -0.62
C VAL A 86 5.56 3.32 0.09
N PHE A 87 4.42 3.34 -0.61
CA PHE A 87 3.16 3.82 -0.06
C PHE A 87 2.22 2.66 0.25
N HIS A 88 1.57 2.72 1.40
CA HIS A 88 0.47 1.83 1.76
C HIS A 88 -0.85 2.56 1.56
N TYR A 89 -1.81 1.89 0.94
CA TYR A 89 -3.14 2.41 0.67
C TYR A 89 -4.11 1.72 1.61
N GLU A 90 -4.71 2.48 2.52
CA GLU A 90 -5.78 1.99 3.38
C GLU A 90 -7.07 1.94 2.57
N VAL A 91 -7.56 0.73 2.35
CA VAL A 91 -8.76 0.49 1.54
C VAL A 91 -9.87 0.03 2.45
N LYS A 92 -10.98 0.78 2.44
CA LYS A 92 -12.21 0.37 3.11
C LYS A 92 -13.06 -0.45 2.13
N PHE A 93 -13.47 -1.64 2.54
CA PHE A 93 -14.31 -2.53 1.75
C PHE A 93 -15.22 -3.36 2.65
N THR A 94 -16.31 -3.85 2.07
CA THR A 94 -17.20 -4.82 2.72
C THR A 94 -16.85 -6.21 2.24
N CYS A 95 -16.65 -7.16 3.17
CA CYS A 95 -16.44 -8.54 2.81
C CYS A 95 -17.70 -9.10 2.13
N PRO A 96 -17.63 -9.58 0.88
CA PRO A 96 -18.80 -10.12 0.17
C PRO A 96 -19.32 -11.41 0.81
N MET A 97 -18.50 -12.07 1.64
CA MET A 97 -18.82 -13.35 2.26
C MET A 97 -19.53 -13.22 3.61
N CYS A 98 -19.06 -12.32 4.49
CA CYS A 98 -19.64 -12.12 5.82
C CYS A 98 -20.31 -10.74 6.03
N LYS A 99 -20.26 -9.87 5.02
CA LYS A 99 -20.83 -8.50 5.02
C LYS A 99 -20.24 -7.55 6.07
N GLU A 100 -19.14 -7.92 6.71
CA GLU A 100 -18.43 -7.03 7.63
C GLU A 100 -17.65 -5.97 6.86
N GLU A 101 -17.72 -4.72 7.32
CA GLU A 101 -16.83 -3.66 6.87
C GLU A 101 -15.43 -3.87 7.46
N ARG A 102 -14.42 -3.71 6.60
CA ARG A 102 -13.01 -3.84 6.96
C ARG A 102 -12.23 -2.71 6.32
N SER A 103 -11.17 -2.30 6.99
CA SER A 103 -10.14 -1.41 6.47
C SER A 103 -8.80 -2.08 6.65
N GLU A 104 -8.11 -2.35 5.54
CA GLU A 104 -6.79 -2.97 5.54
C GLU A 104 -5.82 -2.15 4.69
N LEU A 105 -4.53 -2.31 4.98
CA LEU A 105 -3.45 -1.66 4.23
C LEU A 105 -2.99 -2.58 3.10
N TYR A 106 -2.87 -2.01 1.90
CA TYR A 106 -2.42 -2.72 0.71
C TYR A 106 -1.31 -1.96 0.00
N TYR A 107 -0.44 -2.68 -0.68
CA TYR A 107 0.54 -2.11 -1.58
C TYR A 107 -0.08 -1.75 -2.93
N ALA A 108 0.55 -0.82 -3.65
CA ALA A 108 0.09 -0.39 -4.95
C ALA A 108 -0.09 -1.56 -5.96
N PRO A 109 0.84 -2.54 -6.04
CA PRO A 109 0.72 -3.68 -6.96
C PRO A 109 -0.43 -4.64 -6.63
N GLU A 110 -0.95 -4.65 -5.41
CA GLU A 110 -2.08 -5.51 -5.01
C GLU A 110 -3.43 -4.96 -5.50
N LEU A 111 -3.47 -3.69 -5.86
CA LEU A 111 -4.68 -2.94 -6.17
C LEU A 111 -4.77 -2.62 -7.66
N LEU A 112 -5.97 -2.73 -8.21
CA LEU A 112 -6.30 -2.30 -9.56
C LEU A 112 -7.32 -1.17 -9.49
N ARG A 113 -7.00 -0.01 -10.09
CA ARG A 113 -7.94 1.13 -10.14
C ARG A 113 -9.16 0.73 -10.98
N LEU A 114 -10.33 0.76 -10.36
CA LEU A 114 -11.58 0.65 -11.11
C LEU A 114 -11.81 1.99 -11.78
N ARG A 115 -11.65 2.05 -13.10
CA ARG A 115 -12.17 3.20 -13.86
C ARG A 115 -13.68 3.17 -13.69
N GLU A 116 -14.27 4.23 -13.13
CA GLU A 116 -15.69 4.47 -13.37
C GLU A 116 -15.84 4.62 -14.88
N ASN A 117 -16.54 3.69 -15.50
CA ASN A 117 -16.90 3.83 -16.90
C ASN A 117 -17.64 5.16 -17.04
N LEU A 118 -17.02 6.10 -17.74
CA LEU A 118 -17.73 7.14 -18.48
C LEU A 118 -18.63 6.44 -19.51
N ARG A 119 -19.76 5.90 -19.05
CA ARG A 119 -20.92 5.55 -19.86
C ARG A 119 -21.99 6.58 -19.56
N THR A 120 -21.88 7.74 -20.19
CA THR A 120 -22.99 8.54 -20.74
C THR A 120 -22.42 9.86 -21.25
N LEU A 121 -21.98 9.86 -22.50
CA LEU A 121 -22.35 10.94 -23.41
C LEU A 121 -23.12 10.24 -24.52
N LYS A 122 -24.43 10.42 -24.47
CA LYS A 122 -25.38 10.13 -25.55
C LYS A 122 -25.08 11.06 -26.72
#